data_AF-V5Z9B0-F1
#
_entry.id   AF-V5Z9B0-F1
#
_cell.length_a   1.000
_cell.length_b   1.000
_cell.length_c   1.000
_cell.angle_alpha   90.00
_cell.angle_beta   90.00
_cell.angle_gamma   90.00
#
_symmetry.space_group_name_H-M   'P 1'
#
loop_
_entity.id
_entity.type
_entity.pdbx_description
1 polymer ?
#
loop_
_entity_poly.entity_id
_entity_poly.type
_entity_poly.pdbx_seq_one_letter_code
_entity_poly.pdbx_strand_id
1 'polypeptide(L)'
;MSDDASAKIEELKTTLIALVNEINDGNINIKAEQSAIPLKDLGLDSVGLLSFLVAIEDELGIEWSLDVDKKVFTTIDSLTNHLALTHG
;
A
#
# COMPACT_ATOMS: atom_id res chain seq x y z
N MET A 1 -16.42 -12.69 -13.79
CA MET A 1 -15.12 -12.80 -13.11
C MET A 1 -14.30 -11.49 -13.17
N SER A 2 -14.67 -10.49 -14.01
CA SER A 2 -13.93 -9.21 -14.08
C SER A 2 -14.30 -8.21 -12.99
N ASP A 3 -15.57 -8.18 -12.55
CA ASP A 3 -16.06 -7.13 -11.64
C ASP A 3 -15.55 -7.30 -10.20
N ASP A 4 -15.28 -8.55 -9.79
CA ASP A 4 -14.87 -8.92 -8.43
C ASP A 4 -13.40 -8.55 -8.14
N ALA A 5 -12.51 -8.77 -9.11
CA ALA A 5 -11.11 -8.41 -8.98
C ALA A 5 -10.89 -6.89 -8.96
N SER A 6 -11.65 -6.14 -9.77
CA SER A 6 -11.60 -4.68 -9.75
C SER A 6 -12.13 -4.10 -8.45
N ALA A 7 -13.21 -4.65 -7.90
CA ALA A 7 -13.73 -4.24 -6.59
C ALA A 7 -12.69 -4.47 -5.48
N LYS A 8 -12.07 -5.66 -5.46
CA LYS A 8 -11.03 -6.01 -4.47
C LYS A 8 -9.80 -5.09 -4.54
N ILE A 9 -9.35 -4.74 -5.75
CA ILE A 9 -8.24 -3.79 -5.94
C ILE A 9 -8.59 -2.42 -5.36
N GLU A 10 -9.81 -1.93 -5.58
CA GLU A 10 -10.22 -0.62 -5.05
C GLU A 10 -10.43 -0.65 -3.52
N GLU A 11 -10.90 -1.75 -2.95
CA GLU A 11 -10.97 -1.95 -1.49
C GLU A 11 -9.58 -1.96 -0.86
N LEU A 12 -8.64 -2.73 -1.43
CA LEU A 12 -7.25 -2.76 -0.99
C LEU A 12 -6.61 -1.38 -1.10
N LYS A 13 -6.79 -0.69 -2.23
CA LYS A 13 -6.27 0.67 -2.43
C LYS A 13 -6.78 1.64 -1.36
N THR A 14 -8.08 1.59 -1.07
CA THR A 14 -8.71 2.43 -0.04
C THR A 14 -8.11 2.15 1.33
N THR A 15 -7.93 0.87 1.66
CA THR A 15 -7.31 0.42 2.91
C THR A 15 -5.87 0.92 3.04
N LEU A 16 -5.05 0.73 2.00
CA LEU A 16 -3.66 1.17 1.99
C LEU A 16 -3.51 2.69 2.12
N ILE A 17 -4.41 3.46 1.50
CA ILE A 17 -4.44 4.92 1.64
C ILE A 17 -4.81 5.35 3.06
N ALA A 18 -5.76 4.66 3.69
CA ALA A 18 -6.10 4.94 5.08
C ALA A 18 -4.90 4.69 6.00
N LEU A 19 -4.29 3.51 5.89
CA LEU A 19 -3.13 3.13 6.69
C LEU A 19 -1.96 4.10 6.53
N VAL A 20 -1.57 4.45 5.30
CA VAL A 20 -0.42 5.34 5.07
C VAL A 20 -0.63 6.76 5.63
N ASN A 21 -1.89 7.20 5.72
CA ASN A 21 -2.24 8.49 6.31
C ASN A 21 -2.25 8.46 7.84
N GLU A 22 -2.41 7.29 8.47
CA GLU A 22 -2.43 7.13 9.93
C GLU A 22 -1.02 7.03 10.54
N ILE A 23 -0.11 6.32 9.88
CA ILE A 23 1.22 5.91 10.40
C ILE A 23 2.30 7.00 10.48
N ASN A 24 2.01 8.26 10.17
CA ASN A 24 2.99 9.35 10.23
C ASN A 24 2.49 10.55 11.06
N ASP A 25 1.78 10.29 12.15
CA ASP A 25 1.11 11.30 12.98
C ASP A 25 0.18 12.21 12.15
N GLY A 26 -0.35 11.71 11.02
CA GLY A 26 -1.16 12.50 10.08
C GLY A 26 -0.40 13.54 9.25
N ASN A 27 0.95 13.52 9.25
CA ASN A 27 1.77 14.46 8.46
C ASN A 27 1.75 14.16 6.96
N ILE A 28 1.26 12.98 6.57
CA ILE A 28 1.05 12.57 5.19
C ILE A 28 -0.45 12.45 4.93
N ASN A 29 -0.88 12.94 3.77
CA ASN A 29 -2.26 12.92 3.33
C ASN A 29 -2.32 12.59 1.85
N ILE A 30 -2.08 11.32 1.54
CA ILE A 30 -2.16 10.76 0.19
C ILE A 30 -3.64 10.62 -0.19
N LYS A 31 -3.97 11.11 -1.38
CA LYS A 31 -5.28 10.93 -2.01
C LYS A 31 -5.25 9.82 -3.05
N ALA A 32 -6.43 9.30 -3.39
CA ALA A 32 -6.55 8.19 -4.34
C ALA A 32 -5.95 8.53 -5.72
N GLU A 33 -6.10 9.76 -6.18
CA GLU A 33 -5.51 10.25 -7.43
C GLU A 33 -3.97 10.31 -7.43
N GLN A 34 -3.34 10.16 -6.25
CA GLN A 34 -1.90 10.14 -6.08
C GLN A 34 -1.34 8.72 -5.91
N SER A 35 -2.16 7.67 -6.02
CA SER A 35 -1.76 6.28 -5.75
C SER A 35 -0.63 5.77 -6.66
N ALA A 36 -0.46 6.37 -7.83
CA ALA A 36 0.60 6.08 -8.80
C ALA A 36 1.91 6.85 -8.56
N ILE A 37 1.92 7.84 -7.65
CA ILE A 37 3.10 8.66 -7.36
C ILE A 37 4.01 7.88 -6.38
N PRO A 38 5.34 7.91 -6.56
CA PRO A 38 6.26 7.29 -5.61
C PRO A 38 6.05 7.82 -4.19
N LEU A 39 5.93 6.92 -3.21
CA LEU A 39 5.64 7.27 -1.81
C LEU A 39 6.67 8.26 -1.23
N LYS A 40 7.94 8.10 -1.61
CA LYS A 40 9.02 9.03 -1.24
C LYS A 40 8.78 10.47 -1.73
N ASP A 41 8.18 10.63 -2.90
CA ASP A 41 7.91 11.94 -3.51
C ASP A 41 6.67 12.59 -2.86
N LEU A 42 5.86 11.78 -2.15
CA LEU A 42 4.74 12.18 -1.30
C LEU A 42 5.16 12.45 0.16
N GLY A 43 6.46 12.38 0.46
CA GLY A 43 7.01 12.69 1.78
C GLY A 43 7.10 11.47 2.73
N LEU A 44 6.82 10.26 2.26
CA LEU A 44 7.04 9.05 3.05
C LEU A 44 8.53 8.68 3.03
N ASP A 45 9.21 8.92 4.16
CA ASP A 45 10.62 8.55 4.30
C ASP A 45 10.80 7.03 4.49
N SER A 46 12.05 6.58 4.65
CA SER A 46 12.34 5.16 4.81
C SER A 46 11.81 4.56 6.11
N VAL A 47 11.69 5.35 7.18
CA VAL A 47 11.15 4.87 8.47
C VAL A 47 9.64 4.77 8.37
N GLY A 48 8.98 5.80 7.82
CA GLY A 48 7.55 5.79 7.53
C GLY A 48 7.17 4.65 6.58
N LEU A 49 8.00 4.34 5.58
CA LEU A 49 7.78 3.19 4.71
C LEU A 49 7.83 1.87 5.49
N LEU A 50 8.80 1.68 6.38
CA LEU A 50 8.86 0.45 7.20
C LEU A 50 7.65 0.35 8.13
N SER A 51 7.27 1.43 8.81
CA SER A 51 6.05 1.48 9.62
C SER A 51 4.81 1.16 8.80
N PHE A 52 4.77 1.60 7.53
CA PHE A 52 3.68 1.29 6.63
C PHE A 52 3.60 -0.19 6.30
N LEU A 53 4.73 -0.80 5.95
CA LEU A 53 4.77 -2.21 5.61
C LEU A 53 4.33 -3.08 6.79
N VAL A 54 4.73 -2.74 8.03
CA VAL A 54 4.28 -3.42 9.25
C VAL A 54 2.78 -3.22 9.46
N ALA A 55 2.26 -2.00 9.29
CA ALA A 55 0.81 -1.75 9.43
C ALA A 55 -0.03 -2.54 8.40
N ILE A 56 0.50 -2.76 7.20
CA ILE A 56 -0.15 -3.62 6.20
C ILE A 56 -0.15 -5.09 6.64
N GLU A 57 0.95 -5.59 7.20
CA GLU A 57 1.03 -6.95 7.74
C GLU A 57 -0.01 -7.17 8.84
N ASP A 58 -0.11 -6.23 9.77
CA ASP A 58 -1.06 -6.27 10.88
C ASP A 58 -2.53 -6.19 10.40
N GLU A 59 -2.84 -5.27 9.48
CA GLU A 59 -4.21 -5.07 8.98
C GLU A 59 -4.70 -6.25 8.12
N LEU A 60 -3.83 -6.77 7.25
CA LEU A 60 -4.20 -7.84 6.32
C LEU A 60 -3.89 -9.25 6.84
N GLY A 61 -3.20 -9.38 7.97
CA GLY A 61 -2.76 -10.66 8.52
C GLY A 61 -1.78 -11.40 7.61
N ILE A 62 -0.86 -10.67 6.97
CA ILE A 62 0.13 -11.21 6.02
C ILE A 62 1.56 -11.06 6.56
N GLU A 63 2.52 -11.72 5.91
CA GLU A 63 3.95 -11.50 6.12
C GLU A 63 4.63 -11.24 4.78
N TRP A 64 5.49 -10.22 4.72
CA TRP A 64 6.25 -9.93 3.50
C TRP A 64 7.33 -10.99 3.24
N SER A 65 7.37 -11.53 2.03
CA SER A 65 8.48 -12.38 1.60
C SER A 65 9.75 -11.54 1.34
N LEU A 66 10.91 -12.10 1.71
CA LEU A 66 12.22 -11.49 1.41
C LEU A 66 12.51 -11.39 -0.10
N ASP A 67 11.79 -12.16 -0.92
CA ASP A 67 11.96 -12.21 -2.38
C ASP A 67 11.07 -11.20 -3.13
N VAL A 68 10.28 -10.39 -2.42
CA VAL A 68 9.44 -9.35 -3.06
C VAL A 68 10.31 -8.29 -3.71
N ASP A 69 10.08 -8.02 -5.00
CA ASP A 69 10.80 -6.97 -5.74
C ASP A 69 10.55 -5.61 -5.08
N LYS A 70 11.62 -4.85 -4.82
CA LYS A 70 11.57 -3.51 -4.23
C LYS A 70 10.64 -2.54 -4.97
N LYS A 71 10.43 -2.76 -6.28
CA LYS A 71 9.48 -1.97 -7.08
C LYS A 71 8.04 -2.06 -6.57
N VAL A 72 7.66 -3.16 -5.92
CA VAL A 72 6.34 -3.32 -5.30
C VAL A 72 6.09 -2.23 -4.25
N PHE A 73 7.11 -1.90 -3.45
CA PHE A 73 7.02 -0.92 -2.36
C PHE A 73 7.16 0.54 -2.81
N THR A 74 7.09 0.82 -4.12
CA THR A 74 7.32 2.18 -4.65
C THR A 74 6.07 3.05 -4.63
N THR A 75 4.91 2.50 -4.97
CA THR A 75 3.64 3.23 -5.08
C THR A 75 2.51 2.42 -4.45
N ILE A 76 1.41 3.10 -4.07
CA ILE A 76 0.21 2.42 -3.57
C ILE A 76 -0.36 1.48 -4.63
N ASP A 77 -0.35 1.88 -5.90
CA ASP A 77 -0.83 1.02 -6.99
C ASP A 77 0.01 -0.26 -7.12
N SER A 78 1.33 -0.17 -7.01
CA SER A 78 2.21 -1.34 -7.08
C SER A 78 1.97 -2.30 -5.91
N LEU A 79 1.81 -1.77 -4.68
CA LEU A 79 1.43 -2.55 -3.50
C LEU A 79 0.07 -3.23 -3.69
N THR A 80 -0.94 -2.46 -4.08
CA THR A 80 -2.32 -2.94 -4.26
C THR A 80 -2.37 -4.08 -5.28
N ASN A 81 -1.73 -3.89 -6.43
CA ASN A 81 -1.69 -4.90 -7.49
C ASN A 81 -0.97 -6.17 -7.03
N HIS A 82 0.14 -6.04 -6.29
CA HIS A 82 0.84 -7.19 -5.74
C HIS A 82 -0.04 -7.96 -4.75
N LEU A 83 -0.61 -7.27 -3.78
CA LEU A 83 -1.46 -7.87 -2.75
C LEU A 83 -2.71 -8.53 -3.32
N ALA A 84 -3.32 -7.95 -4.35
CA ALA A 84 -4.46 -8.55 -5.04
C ALA A 84 -4.09 -9.86 -5.75
N LEU A 85 -2.83 -10.02 -6.18
CA LEU A 85 -2.33 -11.24 -6.85
C LEU A 85 -1.86 -12.30 -5.85
N THR A 86 -1.32 -11.91 -4.70
CA THR A 86 -0.72 -12.84 -3.73
C THR A 86 -1.67 -13.20 -2.58
N HIS A 87 -2.65 -12.36 -2.28
CA HIS A 87 -3.64 -12.54 -1.21
C HIS A 87 -5.08 -12.46 -1.76
N GLY A 88 -5.23 -12.91 -3.01
CA GLY A 88 -6.44 -12.98 -3.85
C GLY A 88 -7.40 -14.10 -3.50
#